data_AF-A0A3E2GZT9-F1
#
_entry.id   AF-A0A3E2GZT9-F1
#
_cell.length_a   1.000
_cell.length_b   1.000
_cell.length_c   1.000
_cell.angle_alpha   90.00
_cell.angle_beta   90.00
_cell.angle_gamma   90.00
#
_symmetry.space_group_name_H-M   'P 1'
#
loop_
_entity.id
_entity.type
_entity.pdbx_description
1 polymer ?
#
loop_
_entity_poly.entity_id
_entity_poly.type
_entity_poly.pdbx_seq_one_letter_code
_entity_poly.pdbx_strand_id
1 'polypeptide(L)'
;MVSEKITHFKLNSGASIPAFGLGTWLAPKGQVTAAVCEALKQGYRHIDCAMLYANEKEVGEGIRLSGVPREEIWVTSKLWNTDHAPEEVPKALQKTLSDLGLEYLDLYLMHYPCASRSTQADPIADQEYIDLSSSIPFTVTWTAMEALVSTGKARNIGISNFCRSEIVTLLATCKIPPAVHQFELHPYLPQTEFVKWNQEKGIHVTAFTPLGTQQPTKDAPVITREHPKVIDVVKKTQKTPAQVLISWGLTRGYSVIPKTVTPSRVRENLEGSGETLTEEEVSIIASIKERVRTDNMSNMAGYQLYRDLEECRVLRNAEYIMEEEQKLVPGLKYDKDLVRFGALLHDIGDKKYAAPGKDVTKEVYDLIMSNVDEPSNHHHEFAKTVQAICSAVSFSEEMKDLKKVKDLIVEIPELAVVQDADRLDAIGAVGIGRSFTYAGAHTWRMKASLNTIENRLLPVEKYMKTGIGREMAEERTKRLQIFQQWWAEEVSL
;
A
#
# COMPACT_ATOMS: atom_id res chain seq x y z
N MET A 1 -5.47 -19.02 31.68
CA MET A 1 -6.45 -17.98 31.27
C MET A 1 -7.01 -18.43 29.94
N VAL A 2 -8.33 -18.52 29.79
CA VAL A 2 -8.95 -18.83 28.49
C VAL A 2 -8.63 -17.66 27.57
N SER A 3 -7.98 -17.89 26.42
CA SER A 3 -7.71 -16.80 25.48
C SER A 3 -9.03 -16.20 25.02
N GLU A 4 -9.18 -14.87 25.07
CA GLU A 4 -10.39 -14.21 24.58
C GLU A 4 -10.62 -14.53 23.11
N LYS A 5 -11.82 -15.03 22.77
CA LYS A 5 -12.15 -15.40 21.40
C LYS A 5 -12.55 -14.17 20.60
N ILE A 6 -11.74 -13.76 19.61
CA ILE A 6 -12.09 -12.64 18.72
C ILE A 6 -13.10 -13.12 17.68
N THR A 7 -14.35 -12.72 17.85
CA THR A 7 -15.43 -13.10 16.92
C THR A 7 -15.80 -11.98 15.95
N HIS A 8 -15.67 -10.72 16.37
CA HIS A 8 -16.08 -9.55 15.60
C HIS A 8 -15.16 -8.37 15.88
N PHE A 9 -15.10 -7.44 14.92
CA PHE A 9 -14.50 -6.12 15.09
C PHE A 9 -15.57 -5.03 14.91
N LYS A 10 -15.36 -3.89 15.58
CA LYS A 10 -16.23 -2.71 15.44
C LYS A 10 -15.74 -1.82 14.32
N LEU A 11 -16.65 -1.41 13.44
CA LEU A 11 -16.39 -0.44 12.38
C LEU A 11 -16.70 0.98 12.85
N ASN A 12 -16.13 1.98 12.17
CA ASN A 12 -16.44 3.40 12.42
C ASN A 12 -17.91 3.77 12.13
N SER A 13 -18.62 2.95 11.35
CA SER A 13 -20.05 3.05 11.11
C SER A 13 -20.92 2.54 12.27
N GLY A 14 -20.31 1.94 13.30
CA GLY A 14 -20.99 1.27 14.42
C GLY A 14 -21.36 -0.18 14.15
N ALA A 15 -21.25 -0.65 12.90
CA ALA A 15 -21.49 -2.05 12.54
C ALA A 15 -20.42 -2.99 13.14
N SER A 16 -20.76 -4.28 13.23
CA SER A 16 -19.86 -5.34 13.68
C SER A 16 -19.55 -6.30 12.54
N ILE A 17 -18.32 -6.27 12.04
CA ILE A 17 -17.85 -7.20 11.01
C ILE A 17 -17.33 -8.48 11.67
N PRO A 18 -17.68 -9.68 11.17
CA PRO A 18 -17.08 -10.91 11.68
C PRO A 18 -15.57 -10.93 11.41
N ALA A 19 -14.81 -11.37 12.41
CA ALA A 19 -13.36 -11.40 12.38
C ALA A 19 -12.81 -12.38 11.33
N PHE A 20 -13.59 -13.39 10.97
CA PHE A 20 -13.19 -14.45 10.07
C PHE A 20 -14.27 -14.71 9.01
N GLY A 21 -13.85 -14.87 7.75
CA GLY A 21 -14.76 -15.11 6.64
C GLY A 21 -14.19 -16.02 5.56
N LEU A 22 -15.01 -16.27 4.54
CA LEU A 22 -14.66 -17.09 3.38
C LEU A 22 -14.36 -16.19 2.17
N GLY A 23 -13.15 -16.28 1.62
CA GLY A 23 -12.82 -15.69 0.31
C GLY A 23 -13.26 -16.58 -0.85
N THR A 24 -13.79 -15.98 -1.92
CA THR A 24 -14.36 -16.71 -3.08
C THR A 24 -13.59 -16.55 -4.40
N TRP A 25 -12.46 -15.83 -4.38
CA TRP A 25 -11.61 -15.62 -5.56
C TRP A 25 -10.96 -16.91 -6.10
N LEU A 26 -10.82 -17.03 -7.43
CA LEU A 26 -10.20 -18.17 -8.14
C LEU A 26 -10.72 -19.55 -7.71
N ALA A 27 -12.00 -19.63 -7.38
CA ALA A 27 -12.66 -20.92 -7.22
C ALA A 27 -12.94 -21.53 -8.61
N PRO A 28 -12.70 -22.85 -8.80
CA PRO A 28 -13.12 -23.51 -10.02
C PRO A 28 -14.64 -23.37 -10.22
N LYS A 29 -15.07 -23.18 -11.47
CA LYS A 29 -16.48 -23.06 -11.82
C LYS A 29 -17.30 -24.23 -11.27
N GLY A 30 -18.45 -23.92 -10.67
CA GLY A 30 -19.36 -24.91 -10.09
C GLY A 30 -18.99 -25.40 -8.69
N GLN A 31 -17.91 -24.92 -8.07
CA GLN A 31 -17.53 -25.30 -6.71
C GLN A 31 -17.94 -24.27 -5.65
N VAL A 32 -18.27 -23.04 -6.04
CA VAL A 32 -18.49 -21.94 -5.08
C VAL A 32 -19.79 -22.14 -4.31
N THR A 33 -20.87 -22.56 -4.98
CA THR A 33 -22.16 -22.84 -4.33
C THR A 33 -22.02 -23.82 -3.16
N ALA A 34 -21.33 -24.95 -3.38
CA ALA A 34 -21.13 -25.96 -2.36
C ALA A 34 -20.23 -25.44 -1.22
N ALA A 35 -19.16 -24.72 -1.56
CA ALA A 35 -18.24 -24.16 -0.58
C ALA A 35 -18.90 -23.14 0.34
N VAL A 36 -19.69 -22.21 -0.20
CA VAL A 36 -20.43 -21.20 0.57
C VAL A 36 -21.50 -21.85 1.44
N CYS A 37 -22.28 -22.77 0.88
CA CYS A 37 -23.32 -23.50 1.61
C CYS A 37 -22.73 -24.28 2.81
N GLU A 38 -21.65 -25.01 2.59
CA GLU A 38 -20.95 -25.76 3.65
C GLU A 38 -20.36 -24.82 4.70
N ALA A 39 -19.68 -23.75 4.29
CA ALA A 39 -19.09 -22.79 5.23
C ALA A 39 -20.16 -22.18 6.16
N LEU A 40 -21.29 -21.72 5.61
CA LEU A 40 -22.37 -21.15 6.40
C LEU A 40 -22.99 -22.16 7.37
N LYS A 41 -23.18 -23.42 6.93
CA LYS A 41 -23.67 -24.52 7.78
C LYS A 41 -22.69 -24.88 8.90
N GLN A 42 -21.39 -24.76 8.66
CA GLN A 42 -20.36 -25.01 9.67
C GLN A 42 -20.20 -23.85 10.67
N GLY A 43 -20.71 -22.65 10.36
CA GLY A 43 -20.71 -21.52 11.27
C GLY A 43 -20.02 -20.25 10.78
N TYR A 44 -19.57 -20.21 9.51
CA TYR A 44 -19.13 -18.96 8.91
C TYR A 44 -20.30 -17.97 8.88
N ARG A 45 -19.99 -16.69 9.07
CA ARG A 45 -20.95 -15.58 8.99
C ARG A 45 -20.42 -14.40 8.19
N HIS A 46 -19.30 -14.56 7.48
CA HIS A 46 -18.74 -13.53 6.60
C HIS A 46 -18.32 -14.18 5.28
N ILE A 47 -18.91 -13.70 4.18
CA ILE A 47 -18.63 -14.13 2.82
C ILE A 47 -18.07 -12.94 2.04
N ASP A 48 -16.86 -13.08 1.52
CA ASP A 48 -16.20 -12.09 0.66
C ASP A 48 -16.24 -12.55 -0.80
N CYS A 49 -16.85 -11.72 -1.64
CA CYS A 49 -16.95 -11.89 -3.08
C CYS A 49 -16.60 -10.59 -3.82
N ALA A 50 -16.67 -10.60 -5.13
CA ALA A 50 -16.46 -9.44 -5.99
C ALA A 50 -17.05 -9.70 -7.37
N MET A 51 -17.48 -8.65 -8.07
CA MET A 51 -18.00 -8.75 -9.43
C MET A 51 -16.98 -9.43 -10.38
N LEU A 52 -15.70 -9.05 -10.29
CA LEU A 52 -14.63 -9.61 -11.12
C LEU A 52 -14.52 -11.14 -11.05
N TYR A 53 -14.87 -11.75 -9.91
CA TYR A 53 -14.67 -13.18 -9.70
C TYR A 53 -15.63 -14.03 -10.56
N ALA A 54 -16.62 -13.39 -11.20
CA ALA A 54 -17.55 -13.99 -12.15
C ALA A 54 -18.34 -15.18 -11.57
N ASN A 55 -18.52 -15.19 -10.24
CA ASN A 55 -19.14 -16.30 -9.50
C ASN A 55 -20.18 -15.84 -8.47
N GLU A 56 -20.60 -14.56 -8.48
CA GLU A 56 -21.60 -14.03 -7.55
C GLU A 56 -22.93 -14.80 -7.57
N LYS A 57 -23.34 -15.32 -8.74
CA LYS A 57 -24.51 -16.22 -8.85
C LYS A 57 -24.35 -17.51 -8.05
N GLU A 58 -23.16 -18.11 -8.08
CA GLU A 58 -22.88 -19.31 -7.31
C GLU A 58 -22.83 -19.01 -5.80
N VAL A 59 -22.29 -17.85 -5.42
CA VAL A 59 -22.28 -17.36 -4.02
C VAL A 59 -23.71 -17.18 -3.50
N GLY A 60 -24.56 -16.49 -4.27
CA GLY A 60 -25.97 -16.26 -3.94
C GLY A 60 -26.75 -17.55 -3.74
N GLU A 61 -26.58 -18.51 -4.67
CA GLU A 61 -27.18 -19.83 -4.55
C GLU A 61 -26.66 -20.59 -3.32
N GLY A 62 -25.37 -20.48 -3.00
CA GLY A 62 -24.79 -21.07 -1.79
C GLY A 62 -25.38 -20.49 -0.50
N ILE A 63 -25.58 -19.17 -0.46
CA ILE A 63 -26.25 -18.49 0.66
C ILE A 63 -27.68 -19.01 0.79
N ARG A 64 -28.45 -19.04 -0.30
CA ARG A 64 -29.84 -19.51 -0.31
C ARG A 64 -29.97 -20.96 0.16
N LEU A 65 -29.11 -21.85 -0.33
CA LEU A 65 -29.10 -23.28 0.01
C LEU A 65 -28.59 -23.57 1.43
N SER A 66 -27.87 -22.64 2.05
CA SER A 66 -27.39 -22.82 3.43
C SER A 66 -28.53 -22.85 4.44
N GLY A 67 -29.64 -22.16 4.15
CA GLY A 67 -30.77 -21.98 5.07
C GLY A 67 -30.48 -21.04 6.25
N VAL A 68 -29.30 -20.41 6.30
CA VAL A 68 -28.96 -19.43 7.34
C VAL A 68 -29.68 -18.10 7.06
N PRO A 69 -30.32 -17.46 8.05
CA PRO A 69 -30.99 -16.17 7.86
C PRO A 69 -30.05 -15.10 7.29
N ARG A 70 -30.54 -14.31 6.32
CA ARG A 70 -29.71 -13.33 5.59
C ARG A 70 -29.09 -12.30 6.54
N GLU A 71 -29.83 -11.88 7.55
CA GLU A 71 -29.42 -10.91 8.56
C GLU A 71 -28.29 -11.40 9.48
N GLU A 72 -28.04 -12.72 9.53
CA GLU A 72 -26.89 -13.28 10.24
C GLU A 72 -25.60 -13.27 9.40
N ILE A 73 -25.71 -13.13 8.07
CA ILE A 73 -24.59 -13.27 7.15
C ILE A 73 -24.07 -11.90 6.76
N TRP A 74 -22.80 -11.61 7.03
CA TRP A 74 -22.09 -10.47 6.47
C TRP A 74 -21.66 -10.79 5.04
N VAL A 75 -22.20 -10.07 4.05
CA VAL A 75 -21.81 -10.22 2.63
C VAL A 75 -21.07 -8.98 2.15
N THR A 76 -19.83 -9.20 1.71
CA THR A 76 -18.96 -8.18 1.10
C THR A 76 -18.86 -8.41 -0.41
N SER A 77 -19.08 -7.37 -1.22
CA SER A 77 -18.72 -7.38 -2.65
C SER A 77 -17.96 -6.10 -3.04
N LYS A 78 -17.50 -6.02 -4.29
CA LYS A 78 -16.57 -4.98 -4.76
C LYS A 78 -16.96 -4.42 -6.12
N LEU A 79 -16.96 -3.10 -6.23
CA LEU A 79 -17.06 -2.33 -7.47
C LEU A 79 -15.80 -2.55 -8.31
N TRP A 80 -15.94 -3.00 -9.55
CA TRP A 80 -14.80 -3.21 -10.44
C TRP A 80 -14.38 -1.93 -11.15
N ASN A 81 -13.13 -1.90 -11.59
CA ASN A 81 -12.46 -0.74 -12.18
C ASN A 81 -13.19 -0.17 -13.41
N THR A 82 -13.96 -1.00 -14.14
CA THR A 82 -14.75 -0.58 -15.30
C THR A 82 -15.99 0.24 -14.96
N ASP A 83 -16.40 0.24 -13.70
CA ASP A 83 -17.69 0.79 -13.25
C ASP A 83 -17.51 2.03 -12.36
N HIS A 84 -16.34 2.69 -12.43
CA HIS A 84 -15.99 3.84 -11.59
C HIS A 84 -16.73 5.13 -11.94
N ALA A 85 -17.29 5.23 -13.14
CA ALA A 85 -18.09 6.39 -13.54
C ALA A 85 -19.31 6.52 -12.60
N PRO A 86 -19.63 7.72 -12.07
CA PRO A 86 -20.68 7.90 -11.06
C PRO A 86 -22.04 7.30 -11.42
N GLU A 87 -22.41 7.36 -12.69
CA GLU A 87 -23.65 6.82 -13.25
C GLU A 87 -23.65 5.29 -13.37
N GLU A 88 -22.48 4.64 -13.38
CA GLU A 88 -22.32 3.18 -13.45
C GLU A 88 -22.31 2.55 -12.06
N VAL A 89 -21.79 3.23 -11.04
CA VAL A 89 -21.74 2.78 -9.64
C VAL A 89 -23.06 2.17 -9.12
N PRO A 90 -24.24 2.82 -9.24
CA PRO A 90 -25.50 2.23 -8.79
C PRO A 90 -25.96 1.04 -9.65
N LYS A 91 -25.62 1.01 -10.94
CA LYS A 91 -25.95 -0.10 -11.84
C LYS A 91 -25.12 -1.33 -11.51
N ALA A 92 -23.82 -1.14 -11.24
CA ALA A 92 -22.92 -2.20 -10.82
C ALA A 92 -23.37 -2.83 -9.50
N LEU A 93 -23.72 -2.03 -8.49
CA LEU A 93 -24.29 -2.56 -7.24
C LEU A 93 -25.58 -3.34 -7.50
N GLN A 94 -26.48 -2.81 -8.33
CA GLN A 94 -27.75 -3.49 -8.65
C GLN A 94 -27.53 -4.82 -9.37
N LYS A 95 -26.54 -4.90 -10.26
CA LYS A 95 -26.14 -6.14 -10.93
C LYS A 95 -25.62 -7.16 -9.91
N THR A 96 -24.70 -6.77 -9.04
CA THR A 96 -24.18 -7.62 -7.96
C THR A 96 -25.30 -8.15 -7.06
N LEU A 97 -26.23 -7.29 -6.63
CA LEU A 97 -27.39 -7.69 -5.83
C LEU A 97 -28.28 -8.69 -6.57
N SER A 98 -28.53 -8.47 -7.87
CA SER A 98 -29.30 -9.38 -8.70
C SER A 98 -28.60 -10.74 -8.87
N ASP A 99 -27.29 -10.74 -9.08
CA ASP A 99 -26.52 -11.97 -9.25
C ASP A 99 -26.47 -12.76 -7.94
N LEU A 100 -26.28 -12.10 -6.80
CA LEU A 100 -26.33 -12.73 -5.47
C LEU A 100 -27.75 -13.13 -5.03
N GLY A 101 -28.80 -12.58 -5.65
CA GLY A 101 -30.18 -12.75 -5.20
C GLY A 101 -30.46 -12.09 -3.84
N LEU A 102 -29.85 -10.92 -3.58
CA LEU A 102 -29.92 -10.20 -2.31
C LEU A 102 -30.54 -8.81 -2.46
N GLU A 103 -31.11 -8.28 -1.38
CA GLU A 103 -31.66 -6.91 -1.35
C GLU A 103 -30.62 -5.86 -0.94
N TYR A 104 -29.62 -6.27 -0.16
CA TYR A 104 -28.53 -5.39 0.30
C TYR A 104 -27.21 -6.15 0.47
N LEU A 105 -26.11 -5.39 0.47
CA LEU A 105 -24.79 -5.81 0.93
C LEU A 105 -24.48 -5.22 2.30
N ASP A 106 -23.78 -5.98 3.13
CA ASP A 106 -23.28 -5.47 4.41
C ASP A 106 -22.09 -4.53 4.17
N LEU A 107 -21.26 -4.82 3.16
CA LEU A 107 -20.11 -4.02 2.78
C LEU A 107 -19.94 -3.99 1.24
N TYR A 108 -19.78 -2.80 0.68
CA TYR A 108 -19.42 -2.62 -0.73
C TYR A 108 -18.10 -1.85 -0.87
N LEU A 109 -17.10 -2.49 -1.48
CA LEU A 109 -15.74 -1.95 -1.58
C LEU A 109 -15.45 -1.37 -2.96
N MET A 110 -14.69 -0.30 -3.05
CA MET A 110 -13.99 0.04 -4.29
C MET A 110 -12.80 -0.91 -4.44
N HIS A 111 -12.75 -1.74 -5.50
CA HIS A 111 -11.79 -2.84 -5.57
C HIS A 111 -10.33 -2.39 -5.74
N TYR A 112 -10.10 -1.32 -6.50
CA TYR A 112 -8.82 -0.64 -6.67
C TYR A 112 -9.04 0.87 -6.80
N PRO A 113 -8.04 1.73 -6.54
CA PRO A 113 -8.15 3.19 -6.65
C PRO A 113 -8.13 3.72 -8.10
N CYS A 114 -8.31 2.86 -9.11
CA CYS A 114 -8.15 3.21 -10.51
C CYS A 114 -9.40 2.90 -11.34
N ALA A 115 -9.78 3.87 -12.17
CA ALA A 115 -10.84 3.70 -13.16
C ALA A 115 -10.22 3.16 -14.45
N SER A 116 -10.88 2.21 -15.10
CA SER A 116 -10.37 1.66 -16.34
C SER A 116 -11.48 1.36 -17.34
N ARG A 117 -11.09 1.07 -18.59
CA ARG A 117 -11.97 0.51 -19.61
C ARG A 117 -11.31 -0.70 -20.22
N SER A 118 -12.04 -1.82 -20.33
CA SER A 118 -11.54 -2.99 -21.06
C SER A 118 -11.43 -2.68 -22.55
N THR A 119 -10.37 -3.14 -23.19
CA THR A 119 -10.17 -2.99 -24.64
C THR A 119 -10.98 -4.01 -25.44
N GLN A 120 -11.64 -4.98 -24.80
CA GLN A 120 -12.36 -6.08 -25.46
C GLN A 120 -13.75 -6.35 -24.86
N ALA A 121 -14.55 -7.15 -25.56
CA ALA A 121 -15.95 -7.43 -25.22
C ALA A 121 -16.11 -8.29 -23.95
N ASP A 122 -15.11 -9.10 -23.60
CA ASP A 122 -15.07 -9.86 -22.35
C ASP A 122 -13.95 -9.32 -21.44
N PRO A 123 -14.28 -8.52 -20.41
CA PRO A 123 -13.29 -7.93 -19.50
C PRO A 123 -12.59 -8.96 -18.60
N ILE A 124 -13.06 -10.21 -18.56
CA ILE A 124 -12.47 -11.30 -17.75
C ILE A 124 -11.49 -12.13 -18.59
N ALA A 125 -11.72 -12.24 -19.90
CA ALA A 125 -10.95 -13.10 -20.79
C ALA A 125 -9.58 -12.51 -21.18
N ASP A 126 -9.50 -11.20 -21.45
CA ASP A 126 -8.26 -10.52 -21.85
C ASP A 126 -8.03 -9.23 -21.05
N GLN A 127 -6.91 -9.20 -20.35
CA GLN A 127 -6.57 -8.26 -19.28
C GLN A 127 -5.87 -6.98 -19.77
N GLU A 128 -6.25 -6.48 -20.94
CA GLU A 128 -5.78 -5.17 -21.39
C GLU A 128 -6.79 -4.08 -21.02
N TYR A 129 -6.35 -3.16 -20.15
CA TYR A 129 -7.15 -2.06 -19.68
C TYR A 129 -6.53 -0.72 -20.06
N ILE A 130 -7.39 0.23 -20.42
CA ILE A 130 -7.01 1.63 -20.60
C ILE A 130 -7.26 2.33 -19.27
N ASP A 131 -6.23 2.97 -18.72
CA ASP A 131 -6.34 3.81 -17.52
C ASP A 131 -7.18 5.06 -17.80
N LEU A 132 -8.22 5.26 -17.00
CA LEU A 132 -9.10 6.42 -17.02
C LEU A 132 -9.03 7.23 -15.72
N SER A 133 -8.11 6.92 -14.81
CA SER A 133 -8.04 7.49 -13.46
C SER A 133 -7.79 8.99 -13.44
N SER A 134 -7.19 9.55 -14.49
CA SER A 134 -7.04 11.00 -14.65
C SER A 134 -8.36 11.71 -14.96
N SER A 135 -9.29 11.03 -15.65
CA SER A 135 -10.60 11.58 -16.01
C SER A 135 -11.69 11.22 -14.99
N ILE A 136 -11.53 10.09 -14.31
CA ILE A 136 -12.44 9.60 -13.26
C ILE A 136 -11.62 9.33 -12.00
N PRO A 137 -11.32 10.38 -11.19
CA PRO A 137 -10.62 10.20 -9.94
C PRO A 137 -11.46 9.37 -8.96
N PHE A 138 -10.81 8.52 -8.16
CA PHE A 138 -11.49 7.67 -7.16
C PHE A 138 -12.35 8.46 -6.16
N THR A 139 -12.05 9.74 -5.90
CA THR A 139 -12.87 10.61 -5.04
C THR A 139 -14.26 10.89 -5.61
N VAL A 140 -14.36 10.97 -6.95
CA VAL A 140 -15.64 11.13 -7.66
C VAL A 140 -16.45 9.84 -7.55
N THR A 141 -15.81 8.69 -7.78
CA THR A 141 -16.44 7.37 -7.57
C THR A 141 -16.90 7.19 -6.12
N TRP A 142 -16.08 7.61 -5.14
CA TRP A 142 -16.44 7.53 -3.72
C TRP A 142 -17.70 8.33 -3.41
N THR A 143 -17.82 9.55 -3.94
CA THR A 143 -19.03 10.37 -3.77
C THR A 143 -20.29 9.64 -4.27
N ALA A 144 -20.20 8.90 -5.37
CA ALA A 144 -21.29 8.06 -5.85
C ALA A 144 -21.56 6.85 -4.93
N MET A 145 -20.52 6.23 -4.37
CA MET A 145 -20.66 5.16 -3.37
C MET A 145 -21.32 5.64 -2.07
N GLU A 146 -21.02 6.86 -1.61
CA GLU A 146 -21.68 7.46 -0.43
C GLU A 146 -23.19 7.55 -0.62
N ALA A 147 -23.64 7.90 -1.83
CA ALA A 147 -25.06 7.96 -2.15
C ALA A 147 -25.74 6.58 -2.03
N LEU A 148 -25.03 5.47 -2.28
CA LEU A 148 -25.57 4.12 -2.13
C LEU A 148 -25.95 3.80 -0.69
N VAL A 149 -25.24 4.36 0.30
CA VAL A 149 -25.54 4.14 1.73
C VAL A 149 -26.95 4.62 2.07
N SER A 150 -27.35 5.79 1.55
CA SER A 150 -28.68 6.34 1.77
C SER A 150 -29.82 5.49 1.20
N THR A 151 -29.51 4.63 0.22
CA THR A 151 -30.49 3.71 -0.38
C THR A 151 -30.73 2.45 0.44
N GLY A 152 -29.88 2.17 1.43
CA GLY A 152 -29.89 0.92 2.22
C GLY A 152 -29.37 -0.31 1.47
N LYS A 153 -29.08 -0.21 0.16
CA LYS A 153 -28.57 -1.31 -0.66
C LYS A 153 -27.11 -1.67 -0.37
N ALA A 154 -26.33 -0.72 0.13
CA ALA A 154 -25.01 -0.98 0.72
C ALA A 154 -25.00 -0.39 2.13
N ARG A 155 -24.94 -1.22 3.17
CA ARG A 155 -25.00 -0.76 4.56
C ARG A 155 -23.71 -0.05 4.99
N ASN A 156 -22.59 -0.52 4.48
CA ASN A 156 -21.27 0.07 4.69
C ASN A 156 -20.54 0.16 3.35
N ILE A 157 -19.66 1.14 3.22
CA ILE A 157 -18.75 1.28 2.09
C ILE A 157 -17.29 1.30 2.57
N GLY A 158 -16.40 0.81 1.72
CA GLY A 158 -14.98 0.73 2.02
C GLY A 158 -14.13 0.71 0.76
N ILE A 159 -12.83 0.52 0.93
CA ILE A 159 -11.84 0.56 -0.13
C ILE A 159 -11.01 -0.73 -0.14
N SER A 160 -10.35 -1.02 -1.24
CA SER A 160 -9.42 -2.13 -1.37
C SER A 160 -8.20 -1.72 -2.19
N ASN A 161 -7.02 -2.17 -1.77
CA ASN A 161 -5.74 -1.95 -2.47
C ASN A 161 -5.31 -0.48 -2.62
N PHE A 162 -5.70 0.39 -1.68
CA PHE A 162 -5.27 1.78 -1.67
C PHE A 162 -3.91 1.93 -0.98
N CYS A 163 -3.09 2.85 -1.47
CA CYS A 163 -1.87 3.29 -0.82
C CYS A 163 -2.15 4.48 0.14
N ARG A 164 -1.15 4.87 0.94
CA ARG A 164 -1.36 5.82 2.05
C ARG A 164 -1.80 7.21 1.55
N SER A 165 -1.17 7.73 0.50
CA SER A 165 -1.48 9.04 -0.07
C SER A 165 -2.87 9.11 -0.70
N GLU A 166 -3.36 8.01 -1.27
CA GLU A 166 -4.72 7.90 -1.80
C GLU A 166 -5.75 7.95 -0.67
N ILE A 167 -5.50 7.24 0.44
CA ILE A 167 -6.38 7.28 1.62
C ILE A 167 -6.39 8.67 2.24
N VAL A 168 -5.24 9.35 2.33
CA VAL A 168 -5.17 10.75 2.81
C VAL A 168 -6.02 11.67 1.93
N THR A 169 -5.95 11.51 0.61
CA THR A 169 -6.75 12.29 -0.36
C THR A 169 -8.24 11.99 -0.20
N LEU A 170 -8.60 10.72 -0.02
CA LEU A 170 -9.98 10.29 0.19
C LEU A 170 -10.57 10.88 1.47
N LEU A 171 -9.86 10.75 2.60
CA LEU A 171 -10.30 11.26 3.90
C LEU A 171 -10.45 12.79 3.93
N ALA A 172 -9.71 13.51 3.09
CA ALA A 172 -9.83 14.96 2.97
C ALA A 172 -11.11 15.41 2.23
N THR A 173 -11.77 14.50 1.50
CA THR A 173 -12.88 14.84 0.60
C THR A 173 -14.18 14.09 0.88
N CYS A 174 -14.12 12.94 1.55
CA CYS A 174 -15.30 12.13 1.86
C CYS A 174 -16.20 12.75 2.94
N LYS A 175 -17.50 12.49 2.83
CA LYS A 175 -18.50 12.71 3.89
C LYS A 175 -18.65 11.48 4.78
N ILE A 176 -18.59 10.29 4.20
CA ILE A 176 -18.61 9.01 4.90
C ILE A 176 -17.20 8.42 4.79
N PRO A 177 -16.43 8.35 5.89
CA PRO A 177 -15.11 7.72 5.86
C PRO A 177 -15.25 6.22 5.53
N PRO A 178 -14.27 5.62 4.83
CA PRO A 178 -14.31 4.18 4.54
C PRO A 178 -14.36 3.37 5.83
N ALA A 179 -15.31 2.45 5.93
CA ALA A 179 -15.46 1.61 7.11
C ALA A 179 -14.40 0.50 7.16
N VAL A 180 -14.00 0.01 5.98
CA VAL A 180 -13.04 -1.08 5.82
C VAL A 180 -12.04 -0.73 4.71
N HIS A 181 -10.78 -1.11 4.94
CA HIS A 181 -9.76 -1.21 3.91
C HIS A 181 -9.31 -2.67 3.78
N GLN A 182 -9.56 -3.27 2.63
CA GLN A 182 -9.15 -4.64 2.33
C GLN A 182 -7.85 -4.66 1.51
N PHE A 183 -6.82 -5.38 1.96
CA PHE A 183 -5.57 -5.49 1.21
C PHE A 183 -4.79 -6.77 1.57
N GLU A 184 -3.79 -7.11 0.75
CA GLU A 184 -2.96 -8.30 0.92
C GLU A 184 -2.17 -8.24 2.24
N LEU A 185 -2.32 -9.26 3.09
CA LEU A 185 -1.62 -9.35 4.37
C LEU A 185 -1.30 -10.80 4.70
N HIS A 186 -0.02 -11.10 4.89
CA HIS A 186 0.49 -12.40 5.33
C HIS A 186 1.90 -12.23 5.89
N PRO A 187 2.57 -13.28 6.42
CA PRO A 187 3.88 -13.11 7.04
C PRO A 187 4.99 -12.54 6.13
N TYR A 188 4.96 -12.86 4.83
CA TYR A 188 5.86 -12.20 3.86
C TYR A 188 5.42 -10.79 3.42
N LEU A 189 4.25 -10.31 3.82
CA LEU A 189 3.78 -8.96 3.56
C LEU A 189 3.04 -8.41 4.78
N PRO A 190 3.74 -8.22 5.92
CA PRO A 190 3.07 -7.96 7.19
C PRO A 190 2.46 -6.57 7.26
N GLN A 191 3.07 -5.58 6.59
CA GLN A 191 2.65 -4.17 6.53
C GLN A 191 2.22 -3.59 7.90
N THR A 192 2.97 -3.90 8.97
CA THR A 192 2.59 -3.60 10.37
C THR A 192 2.25 -2.13 10.60
N GLU A 193 3.10 -1.22 10.14
CA GLU A 193 2.87 0.22 10.31
C GLU A 193 1.64 0.70 9.53
N PHE A 194 1.38 0.13 8.35
CA PHE A 194 0.22 0.52 7.54
C PHE A 194 -1.09 0.01 8.14
N VAL A 195 -1.09 -1.21 8.69
CA VAL A 195 -2.24 -1.75 9.46
C VAL A 195 -2.56 -0.84 10.64
N LYS A 196 -1.55 -0.52 11.46
CA LYS A 196 -1.71 0.36 12.62
C LYS A 196 -2.22 1.75 12.21
N TRP A 197 -1.67 2.31 11.14
CA TRP A 197 -2.10 3.60 10.62
C TRP A 197 -3.57 3.61 10.17
N ASN A 198 -4.06 2.55 9.50
CA ASN A 198 -5.48 2.43 9.15
C ASN A 198 -6.36 2.37 10.42
N GLN A 199 -5.96 1.57 11.41
CA GLN A 199 -6.67 1.45 12.70
C GLN A 199 -6.72 2.79 13.46
N GLU A 200 -5.63 3.56 13.47
CA GLU A 200 -5.57 4.91 14.06
C GLU A 200 -6.51 5.91 13.36
N LYS A 201 -6.84 5.68 12.08
CA LYS A 201 -7.85 6.44 11.33
C LYS A 201 -9.28 5.90 11.51
N GLY A 202 -9.46 4.88 12.33
CA GLY A 202 -10.75 4.21 12.53
C GLY A 202 -11.20 3.39 11.31
N ILE A 203 -10.29 3.07 10.39
CA ILE A 203 -10.58 2.24 9.21
C ILE A 203 -10.21 0.81 9.56
N HIS A 204 -11.19 -0.09 9.58
CA HIS A 204 -10.93 -1.51 9.89
C HIS A 204 -10.19 -2.19 8.75
N VAL A 205 -9.28 -3.09 9.06
CA VAL A 205 -8.51 -3.81 8.04
C VAL A 205 -9.10 -5.20 7.81
N THR A 206 -9.18 -5.62 6.55
CA THR A 206 -9.46 -7.02 6.17
C THR A 206 -8.33 -7.57 5.30
N ALA A 207 -7.75 -8.69 5.70
CA ALA A 207 -6.67 -9.35 5.01
C ALA A 207 -7.20 -10.37 3.99
N PHE A 208 -6.93 -10.13 2.71
CA PHE A 208 -6.96 -11.20 1.70
C PHE A 208 -5.60 -11.88 1.58
N THR A 209 -5.59 -13.09 1.01
CA THR A 209 -4.42 -13.99 0.98
C THR A 209 -3.77 -14.20 2.36
N PRO A 210 -4.54 -14.39 3.46
CA PRO A 210 -3.97 -14.46 4.81
C PRO A 210 -3.05 -15.66 5.04
N LEU A 211 -3.13 -16.67 4.17
CA LEU A 211 -2.28 -17.87 4.23
C LEU A 211 -0.99 -17.72 3.41
N GLY A 212 -0.76 -16.57 2.77
CA GLY A 212 0.41 -16.24 1.99
C GLY A 212 0.59 -17.07 0.71
N THR A 213 1.84 -17.14 0.26
CA THR A 213 2.24 -17.86 -0.95
C THR A 213 1.93 -19.36 -0.85
N GLN A 214 1.29 -19.90 -1.89
CA GLN A 214 1.06 -21.36 -2.04
C GLN A 214 2.13 -22.05 -2.89
N GLN A 215 3.03 -21.28 -3.48
CA GLN A 215 4.17 -21.74 -4.25
C GLN A 215 5.40 -20.88 -3.93
N PRO A 216 6.62 -21.45 -3.97
CA PRO A 216 7.85 -20.66 -3.90
C PRO A 216 7.90 -19.58 -4.97
N THR A 217 8.44 -18.43 -4.61
CA THR A 217 8.78 -17.34 -5.53
C THR A 217 10.26 -17.00 -5.38
N LYS A 218 10.78 -16.12 -6.23
CA LYS A 218 12.17 -15.62 -6.12
C LYS A 218 12.42 -14.96 -4.76
N ASP A 219 11.47 -14.14 -4.31
CA ASP A 219 11.63 -13.29 -3.10
C ASP A 219 11.06 -13.95 -1.83
N ALA A 220 10.34 -15.07 -1.99
CA ALA A 220 9.86 -15.93 -0.90
C ALA A 220 10.00 -17.41 -1.33
N PRO A 221 11.17 -18.03 -1.11
CA PRO A 221 11.50 -19.36 -1.66
C PRO A 221 10.80 -20.51 -0.92
N VAL A 222 10.14 -20.24 0.20
CA VAL A 222 9.42 -21.25 0.98
C VAL A 222 7.93 -20.92 0.98
N ILE A 223 7.10 -21.94 0.79
CA ILE A 223 5.63 -21.82 0.94
C ILE A 223 5.34 -21.32 2.35
N THR A 224 4.47 -20.32 2.49
CA THR A 224 4.28 -19.62 3.78
C THR A 224 3.93 -20.59 4.93
N ARG A 225 3.10 -21.61 4.65
CA ARG A 225 2.69 -22.63 5.64
C ARG A 225 3.81 -23.59 6.06
N GLU A 226 4.88 -23.68 5.29
CA GLU A 226 6.02 -24.56 5.51
C GLU A 226 7.22 -23.79 6.08
N HIS A 227 7.12 -22.47 6.20
CA HIS A 227 8.20 -21.64 6.68
C HIS A 227 8.62 -22.04 8.11
N PRO A 228 9.93 -22.20 8.41
CA PRO A 228 10.38 -22.69 9.71
C PRO A 228 9.81 -21.94 10.91
N LYS A 229 9.67 -20.61 10.81
CA LYS A 229 9.07 -19.77 11.87
C LYS A 229 7.57 -20.06 12.10
N VAL A 230 6.82 -20.40 11.06
CA VAL A 230 5.42 -20.84 11.20
C VAL A 230 5.38 -22.22 11.86
N ILE A 231 6.27 -23.12 11.46
CA ILE A 231 6.39 -24.46 12.05
C ILE A 231 6.82 -24.41 13.53
N ASP A 232 7.66 -23.45 13.92
CA ASP A 232 8.04 -23.24 15.32
C ASP A 232 6.83 -22.87 16.18
N VAL A 233 5.95 -22.00 15.67
CA VAL A 233 4.69 -21.66 16.37
C VAL A 233 3.72 -22.84 16.37
N VAL A 234 3.61 -23.60 15.26
CA VAL A 234 2.81 -24.84 15.21
C VAL A 234 3.21 -25.83 16.31
N LYS A 235 4.50 -26.02 16.56
CA LYS A 235 4.99 -26.89 17.64
C LYS A 235 4.60 -26.37 19.03
N LYS A 236 4.57 -25.05 19.22
CA LYS A 236 4.15 -24.42 20.49
C LYS A 236 2.64 -24.54 20.72
N THR A 237 1.84 -24.29 19.69
CA THR A 237 0.38 -24.22 19.81
C THR A 237 -0.35 -25.53 19.56
N GLN A 238 0.32 -26.53 18.96
CA GLN A 238 -0.29 -27.78 18.48
C GLN A 238 -1.41 -27.57 17.45
N LYS A 239 -1.38 -26.43 16.74
CA LYS A 239 -2.36 -26.06 15.70
C LYS A 239 -1.83 -26.38 14.31
N THR A 240 -2.70 -26.44 13.31
CA THR A 240 -2.25 -26.53 11.92
C THR A 240 -1.61 -25.20 11.46
N PRO A 241 -0.77 -25.21 10.41
CA PRO A 241 -0.25 -23.97 9.83
C PRO A 241 -1.35 -22.98 9.40
N ALA A 242 -2.52 -23.45 8.93
CA ALA A 242 -3.64 -22.57 8.58
C ALA A 242 -4.10 -21.77 9.79
N GLN A 243 -4.34 -22.50 10.88
CA GLN A 243 -4.89 -21.97 12.11
C GLN A 243 -3.92 -20.99 12.75
N VAL A 244 -2.62 -21.26 12.70
CA VAL A 244 -1.57 -20.31 13.14
C VAL A 244 -1.61 -19.02 12.34
N LEU A 245 -1.67 -19.09 11.00
CA LEU A 245 -1.68 -17.90 10.14
C LEU A 245 -2.97 -17.08 10.29
N ILE A 246 -4.12 -17.76 10.44
CA ILE A 246 -5.41 -17.12 10.76
C ILE A 246 -5.31 -16.42 12.12
N SER A 247 -4.88 -17.13 13.17
CA SER A 247 -4.74 -16.59 14.52
C SER A 247 -3.77 -15.40 14.55
N TRP A 248 -2.68 -15.46 13.79
CA TRP A 248 -1.72 -14.37 13.66
C TRP A 248 -2.37 -13.10 13.11
N GLY A 249 -3.20 -13.21 12.08
CA GLY A 249 -3.92 -12.07 11.54
C GLY A 249 -4.94 -11.49 12.52
N LEU A 250 -5.74 -12.35 13.15
CA LEU A 250 -6.75 -11.93 14.13
C LEU A 250 -6.13 -11.23 15.35
N THR A 251 -5.01 -11.74 15.84
CA THR A 251 -4.27 -11.17 16.99
C THR A 251 -3.75 -9.76 16.69
N ARG A 252 -3.50 -9.46 15.41
CA ARG A 252 -3.07 -8.13 14.95
C ARG A 252 -4.24 -7.16 14.72
N GLY A 253 -5.46 -7.55 15.08
CA GLY A 253 -6.63 -6.68 15.11
C GLY A 253 -7.31 -6.44 13.76
N TYR A 254 -7.25 -7.41 12.85
CA TYR A 254 -7.90 -7.32 11.55
C TYR A 254 -8.65 -8.60 11.17
N SER A 255 -9.64 -8.47 10.29
CA SER A 255 -10.38 -9.63 9.78
C SER A 255 -9.55 -10.42 8.77
N VAL A 256 -9.74 -11.73 8.68
CA VAL A 256 -9.06 -12.59 7.69
C VAL A 256 -10.08 -13.39 6.88
N ILE A 257 -9.85 -13.48 5.56
CA ILE A 257 -10.76 -14.15 4.62
C ILE A 257 -10.03 -15.20 3.77
N PRO A 258 -9.56 -16.31 4.36
CA PRO A 258 -8.91 -17.36 3.58
C PRO A 258 -9.87 -17.98 2.56
N LYS A 259 -9.36 -18.21 1.35
CA LYS A 259 -10.09 -18.90 0.30
C LYS A 259 -9.97 -20.41 0.44
N THR A 260 -11.09 -21.11 0.37
CA THR A 260 -11.13 -22.57 0.21
C THR A 260 -12.42 -23.02 -0.46
N VAL A 261 -12.34 -24.07 -1.27
CA VAL A 261 -13.49 -24.83 -1.79
C VAL A 261 -13.51 -26.26 -1.27
N THR A 262 -12.53 -26.62 -0.45
CA THR A 262 -12.36 -27.97 0.10
C THR A 262 -13.05 -28.07 1.46
N PRO A 263 -14.05 -28.97 1.65
CA PRO A 263 -14.81 -29.05 2.91
C PRO A 263 -13.96 -29.31 4.16
N SER A 264 -12.90 -30.12 4.08
CA SER A 264 -12.00 -30.34 5.21
C SER A 264 -11.27 -29.07 5.64
N ARG A 265 -10.85 -28.24 4.69
CA ARG A 265 -10.19 -26.95 4.94
C ARG A 265 -11.16 -25.89 5.46
N VAL A 266 -12.44 -25.95 5.06
CA VAL A 266 -13.50 -25.09 5.64
C VAL A 266 -13.56 -25.29 7.15
N ARG A 267 -13.59 -26.56 7.60
CA ARG A 267 -13.57 -26.91 9.03
C ARG A 267 -12.25 -26.55 9.71
N GLU A 268 -11.11 -26.93 9.11
CA GLU A 268 -9.77 -26.62 9.64
C GLU A 268 -9.60 -25.11 9.91
N ASN A 269 -9.97 -24.27 8.95
CA ASN A 269 -9.84 -22.82 9.07
C ASN A 269 -10.79 -22.25 10.14
N LEU A 270 -12.00 -22.80 10.26
CA LEU A 270 -12.99 -22.36 11.26
C LEU A 270 -12.54 -22.71 12.69
N GLU A 271 -11.93 -23.86 12.90
CA GLU A 271 -11.38 -24.26 14.20
C GLU A 271 -10.28 -23.30 14.67
N GLY A 272 -9.51 -22.72 13.74
CA GLY A 272 -8.55 -21.65 14.04
C GLY A 272 -9.16 -20.27 14.23
N SER A 273 -10.45 -20.09 13.93
CA SER A 273 -11.10 -18.78 14.00
C SER A 273 -11.31 -18.34 15.45
N GLY A 274 -10.85 -17.13 15.74
CA GLY A 274 -11.04 -16.45 17.02
C GLY A 274 -10.02 -16.77 18.09
N GLU A 275 -9.11 -17.72 17.91
CA GLU A 275 -8.02 -17.93 18.87
C GLU A 275 -6.90 -16.90 18.65
N THR A 276 -6.38 -16.34 19.74
CA THR A 276 -5.25 -15.41 19.69
C THR A 276 -3.93 -16.12 19.91
N LEU A 277 -2.87 -15.60 19.30
CA LEU A 277 -1.49 -15.94 19.62
C LEU A 277 -0.99 -15.06 20.77
N THR A 278 0.00 -15.54 21.50
CA THR A 278 0.76 -14.73 22.45
C THR A 278 1.67 -13.73 21.72
N GLU A 279 2.12 -12.69 22.41
CA GLU A 279 3.07 -11.71 21.84
C GLU A 279 4.36 -12.37 21.34
N GLU A 280 4.85 -13.38 22.07
CA GLU A 280 6.03 -14.16 21.67
C GLU A 280 5.80 -14.87 20.33
N GLU A 281 4.67 -15.58 20.19
CA GLU A 281 4.31 -16.31 18.98
C GLU A 281 4.10 -15.37 17.78
N VAL A 282 3.47 -14.22 18.00
CA VAL A 282 3.35 -13.16 16.98
C VAL A 282 4.73 -12.66 16.56
N SER A 283 5.64 -12.44 17.52
CA SER A 283 7.00 -11.97 17.25
C SER A 283 7.85 -12.99 16.47
N ILE A 284 7.65 -14.29 16.68
CA ILE A 284 8.33 -15.35 15.91
C ILE A 284 7.96 -15.25 14.43
N ILE A 285 6.68 -15.08 14.11
CA ILE A 285 6.21 -14.93 12.73
C ILE A 285 6.64 -13.58 12.17
N ALA A 286 6.64 -12.51 12.97
CA ALA A 286 7.10 -11.19 12.56
C ALA A 286 8.61 -11.15 12.24
N SER A 287 9.41 -12.10 12.76
CA SER A 287 10.85 -12.19 12.50
C SER A 287 11.20 -12.75 11.12
N ILE A 288 10.21 -13.13 10.30
CA ILE A 288 10.41 -13.54 8.91
C ILE A 288 10.96 -12.33 8.14
N LYS A 289 12.02 -12.51 7.36
CA LYS A 289 12.74 -11.40 6.69
C LYS A 289 12.30 -11.20 5.24
N GLU A 290 11.88 -12.28 4.60
CA GLU A 290 11.43 -12.35 3.22
C GLU A 290 10.21 -11.44 3.01
N ARG A 291 10.20 -10.71 1.89
CA ARG A 291 9.13 -9.79 1.54
C ARG A 291 8.65 -10.05 0.12
N VAL A 292 7.36 -10.34 -0.04
CA VAL A 292 6.75 -10.50 -1.37
C VAL A 292 5.31 -10.04 -1.33
N ARG A 293 4.91 -9.27 -2.34
CA ARG A 293 3.51 -9.02 -2.68
C ARG A 293 3.12 -9.95 -3.81
N THR A 294 2.06 -10.74 -3.64
CA THR A 294 1.59 -11.69 -4.65
C THR A 294 0.48 -11.12 -5.52
N ASP A 295 -0.22 -10.08 -5.06
CA ASP A 295 -1.24 -9.37 -5.83
C ASP A 295 -0.80 -7.94 -6.18
N ASN A 296 -0.22 -7.78 -7.38
CA ASN A 296 0.08 -6.47 -7.95
C ASN A 296 -0.48 -6.32 -9.37
N MET A 297 -1.62 -5.66 -9.46
CA MET A 297 -2.35 -5.43 -10.71
C MET A 297 -1.88 -4.17 -11.48
N SER A 298 -0.74 -3.56 -11.11
CA SER A 298 -0.33 -2.27 -11.68
C SER A 298 -0.17 -2.30 -13.20
N ASN A 299 0.52 -3.33 -13.71
CA ASN A 299 0.76 -3.49 -15.15
C ASN A 299 -0.56 -3.71 -15.90
N MET A 300 -1.46 -4.52 -15.35
CA MET A 300 -2.76 -4.79 -15.94
C MET A 300 -3.62 -3.52 -16.01
N ALA A 301 -3.64 -2.74 -14.92
CA ALA A 301 -4.48 -1.56 -14.80
C ALA A 301 -3.91 -0.33 -15.52
N GLY A 302 -2.63 -0.35 -15.94
CA GLY A 302 -1.93 0.85 -16.39
C GLY A 302 -1.77 1.91 -15.29
N TYR A 303 -1.94 1.52 -14.03
CA TYR A 303 -1.98 2.40 -12.87
C TYR A 303 -0.99 1.91 -11.81
N GLN A 304 -0.12 2.78 -11.30
CA GLN A 304 0.88 2.39 -10.31
C GLN A 304 0.24 2.23 -8.91
N LEU A 305 -0.13 1.01 -8.55
CA LEU A 305 -0.62 0.65 -7.21
C LEU A 305 0.53 0.66 -6.18
N TYR A 306 0.18 0.81 -4.90
CA TYR A 306 1.10 0.68 -3.75
C TYR A 306 2.33 1.60 -3.76
N ARG A 307 2.24 2.68 -4.55
CA ARG A 307 3.31 3.64 -4.84
C ARG A 307 3.95 4.31 -3.63
N ASP A 308 3.42 4.20 -2.43
CA ASP A 308 4.06 4.72 -1.21
C ASP A 308 4.07 3.70 -0.05
N LEU A 309 3.78 2.44 -0.36
CA LEU A 309 3.85 1.31 0.58
C LEU A 309 5.10 0.44 0.36
N GLU A 310 5.65 0.43 -0.84
CA GLU A 310 6.74 -0.50 -1.21
C GLU A 310 8.11 0.18 -1.35
N GLU A 311 8.16 1.48 -1.65
CA GLU A 311 9.41 2.19 -1.93
C GLU A 311 9.41 3.61 -1.37
N CYS A 312 10.57 4.02 -0.84
CA CYS A 312 10.85 5.43 -0.55
C CYS A 312 10.76 6.25 -1.84
N ARG A 313 10.08 7.42 -1.82
CA ARG A 313 9.97 8.31 -2.99
C ARG A 313 11.32 8.71 -3.57
N VAL A 314 12.31 8.95 -2.70
CA VAL A 314 13.69 9.25 -3.10
C VAL A 314 14.31 8.04 -3.79
N LEU A 315 14.13 6.83 -3.24
CA LEU A 315 14.59 5.59 -3.88
C LEU A 315 14.00 5.44 -5.28
N ARG A 316 12.69 5.62 -5.44
CA ARG A 316 12.03 5.51 -6.75
C ARG A 316 12.56 6.54 -7.75
N ASN A 317 12.64 7.82 -7.35
CA ASN A 317 13.18 8.85 -8.24
C ASN A 317 14.62 8.49 -8.64
N ALA A 318 15.43 8.00 -7.70
CA ALA A 318 16.83 7.65 -7.93
C ALA A 318 16.97 6.47 -8.91
N GLU A 319 16.19 5.39 -8.73
CA GLU A 319 16.21 4.26 -9.66
C GLU A 319 15.75 4.64 -11.06
N TYR A 320 14.69 5.45 -11.18
CA TYR A 320 14.21 5.94 -12.48
C TYR A 320 15.25 6.82 -13.18
N ILE A 321 15.83 7.80 -12.47
CA ILE A 321 16.91 8.65 -13.02
C ILE A 321 18.09 7.78 -13.47
N MET A 322 18.55 6.86 -12.62
CA MET A 322 19.65 5.97 -12.93
C MET A 322 19.38 5.14 -14.20
N GLU A 323 18.20 4.53 -14.31
CA GLU A 323 17.86 3.66 -15.43
C GLU A 323 17.70 4.42 -16.75
N GLU A 324 17.06 5.59 -16.73
CA GLU A 324 16.86 6.39 -17.94
C GLU A 324 18.13 7.16 -18.35
N GLU A 325 18.90 7.70 -17.40
CA GLU A 325 20.13 8.45 -17.70
C GLU A 325 21.19 7.54 -18.36
N GLN A 326 21.33 6.29 -17.90
CA GLN A 326 22.25 5.32 -18.51
C GLN A 326 21.84 4.93 -19.94
N LYS A 327 20.55 5.00 -20.29
CA LYS A 327 20.09 4.77 -21.67
C LYS A 327 20.45 5.95 -22.58
N LEU A 328 20.46 7.16 -22.03
CA LEU A 328 20.71 8.40 -22.77
C LEU A 328 22.19 8.75 -22.92
N VAL A 329 23.03 8.38 -21.95
CA VAL A 329 24.47 8.74 -21.92
C VAL A 329 25.33 7.52 -22.25
N PRO A 330 25.91 7.42 -23.46
CA PRO A 330 26.73 6.29 -23.85
C PRO A 330 27.94 6.08 -22.93
N GLY A 331 28.10 4.87 -22.42
CA GLY A 331 29.24 4.49 -21.57
C GLY A 331 29.10 4.86 -20.08
N LEU A 332 28.03 5.58 -19.71
CA LEU A 332 27.71 5.84 -18.31
C LEU A 332 27.13 4.57 -17.67
N LYS A 333 27.69 4.16 -16.53
CA LYS A 333 27.18 3.05 -15.75
C LYS A 333 27.26 3.39 -14.27
N TYR A 334 26.12 3.38 -13.61
CA TYR A 334 25.99 3.55 -12.18
C TYR A 334 26.03 2.20 -11.47
N ASP A 335 26.57 2.19 -10.27
CA ASP A 335 26.39 1.12 -9.31
C ASP A 335 25.00 1.22 -8.68
N LYS A 336 24.15 0.24 -9.02
CA LYS A 336 22.76 0.19 -8.57
C LYS A 336 22.65 0.10 -7.05
N ASP A 337 23.57 -0.59 -6.39
CA ASP A 337 23.49 -0.76 -4.93
C ASP A 337 23.91 0.53 -4.21
N LEU A 338 24.91 1.26 -4.73
CA LEU A 338 25.25 2.59 -4.22
C LEU A 338 24.09 3.60 -4.37
N VAL A 339 23.41 3.62 -5.51
CA VAL A 339 22.22 4.48 -5.72
C VAL A 339 21.13 4.12 -4.72
N ARG A 340 20.81 2.82 -4.58
CA ARG A 340 19.75 2.34 -3.68
C ARG A 340 20.03 2.66 -2.22
N PHE A 341 21.23 2.33 -1.74
CA PHE A 341 21.62 2.59 -0.36
C PHE A 341 21.74 4.09 -0.09
N GLY A 342 22.32 4.86 -1.01
CA GLY A 342 22.36 6.32 -0.91
C GLY A 342 20.96 6.92 -0.79
N ALA A 343 20.03 6.52 -1.65
CA ALA A 343 18.66 7.02 -1.62
C ALA A 343 17.85 6.57 -0.39
N LEU A 344 18.06 5.35 0.11
CA LEU A 344 17.39 4.85 1.31
C LEU A 344 17.91 5.47 2.60
N LEU A 345 19.23 5.73 2.67
CA LEU A 345 19.91 6.10 3.91
C LEU A 345 20.27 7.59 4.00
N HIS A 346 20.04 8.41 2.96
CA HIS A 346 20.43 9.82 2.91
C HIS A 346 19.97 10.63 4.15
N ASP A 347 18.81 10.32 4.72
CA ASP A 347 18.25 11.01 5.88
C ASP A 347 18.77 10.49 7.23
N ILE A 348 19.38 9.30 7.30
CA ILE A 348 19.86 8.68 8.56
C ILE A 348 21.01 9.49 9.18
N GLY A 349 21.83 10.11 8.34
CA GLY A 349 22.95 10.96 8.74
C GLY A 349 22.62 12.45 8.83
N ASP A 350 21.35 12.85 8.69
CA ASP A 350 21.00 14.27 8.69
C ASP A 350 21.01 14.84 10.12
N LYS A 351 21.85 15.86 10.33
CA LYS A 351 22.00 16.59 11.60
C LYS A 351 20.67 17.11 12.15
N LYS A 352 19.67 17.34 11.29
CA LYS A 352 18.33 17.79 11.71
C LYS A 352 17.60 16.79 12.61
N TYR A 353 17.96 15.51 12.53
CA TYR A 353 17.37 14.43 13.35
C TYR A 353 18.31 13.95 14.46
N ALA A 354 19.52 14.50 14.54
CA ALA A 354 20.53 14.13 15.52
C ALA A 354 20.25 14.75 16.89
N ALA A 355 20.50 13.99 17.95
CA ALA A 355 20.67 14.59 19.28
C ALA A 355 21.89 15.55 19.26
N PRO A 356 21.84 16.69 19.98
CA PRO A 356 22.96 17.63 20.04
C PRO A 356 24.28 16.93 20.42
N GLY A 357 25.33 17.11 19.61
CA GLY A 357 26.66 16.55 19.86
C GLY A 357 26.90 15.13 19.34
N LYS A 358 25.90 14.48 18.72
CA LYS A 358 26.08 13.17 18.08
C LYS A 358 26.79 13.31 16.74
N ASP A 359 27.84 12.52 16.51
CA ASP A 359 28.51 12.43 15.21
C ASP A 359 27.71 11.52 14.28
N VAL A 360 26.76 12.13 13.58
CA VAL A 360 25.89 11.46 12.61
C VAL A 360 26.64 10.93 11.38
N THR A 361 27.87 11.39 11.14
CA THR A 361 28.58 11.01 9.91
C THR A 361 28.88 9.52 9.89
N LYS A 362 29.04 8.86 11.04
CA LYS A 362 29.36 7.42 11.12
C LYS A 362 28.14 6.51 11.14
N GLU A 363 26.93 7.03 11.35
CA GLU A 363 25.73 6.20 11.56
C GLU A 363 25.37 5.34 10.36
N VAL A 364 25.50 5.89 9.15
CA VAL A 364 25.27 5.15 7.90
C VAL A 364 26.26 4.00 7.76
N TYR A 365 27.54 4.25 8.03
CA TYR A 365 28.57 3.22 7.97
C TYR A 365 28.31 2.12 9.01
N ASP A 366 28.10 2.51 10.27
CA ASP A 366 27.90 1.56 11.37
C ASP A 366 26.64 0.71 11.14
N LEU A 367 25.57 1.30 10.59
CA LEU A 367 24.34 0.59 10.23
C LEU A 367 24.58 -0.45 9.14
N ILE A 368 25.32 -0.12 8.08
CA ILE A 368 25.64 -1.07 7.02
C ILE A 368 26.49 -2.20 7.60
N MET A 369 27.54 -1.86 8.35
CA MET A 369 28.46 -2.85 8.92
C MET A 369 27.82 -3.75 9.97
N SER A 370 26.84 -3.26 10.74
CA SER A 370 26.13 -4.08 11.74
C SER A 370 25.25 -5.18 11.13
N ASN A 371 24.98 -5.11 9.82
CA ASN A 371 24.18 -6.08 9.08
C ASN A 371 25.03 -7.03 8.23
N VAL A 372 26.36 -7.01 8.39
CA VAL A 372 27.30 -7.89 7.70
C VAL A 372 27.90 -8.86 8.72
N ASP A 373 27.55 -10.14 8.60
CA ASP A 373 28.01 -11.18 9.53
C ASP A 373 29.54 -11.39 9.45
N GLU A 374 30.12 -11.36 8.24
CA GLU A 374 31.56 -11.48 8.00
C GLU A 374 32.10 -10.34 7.11
N PRO A 375 32.54 -9.21 7.72
CA PRO A 375 33.03 -8.05 6.99
C PRO A 375 34.27 -8.33 6.12
N SER A 376 34.31 -7.73 4.94
CA SER A 376 35.44 -7.79 4.01
C SER A 376 35.86 -6.36 3.63
N ASN A 377 37.03 -6.21 3.01
CA ASN A 377 37.48 -4.91 2.52
C ASN A 377 36.47 -4.27 1.55
N HIS A 378 35.80 -5.08 0.73
CA HIS A 378 34.77 -4.61 -0.17
C HIS A 378 33.55 -4.05 0.58
N HIS A 379 33.10 -4.71 1.65
CA HIS A 379 32.01 -4.20 2.50
C HIS A 379 32.38 -2.86 3.14
N HIS A 380 33.62 -2.72 3.61
CA HIS A 380 34.11 -1.46 4.19
C HIS A 380 34.19 -0.34 3.16
N GLU A 381 34.65 -0.63 1.94
CA GLU A 381 34.70 0.33 0.84
C GLU A 381 33.29 0.77 0.44
N PHE A 382 32.38 -0.18 0.22
CA PHE A 382 30.97 0.09 -0.07
C PHE A 382 30.32 0.97 1.01
N ALA A 383 30.47 0.61 2.29
CA ALA A 383 29.89 1.38 3.39
C ALA A 383 30.44 2.81 3.47
N LYS A 384 31.74 3.00 3.21
CA LYS A 384 32.36 4.34 3.14
C LYS A 384 31.85 5.16 1.96
N THR A 385 31.67 4.53 0.80
CA THR A 385 31.12 5.20 -0.39
C THR A 385 29.68 5.63 -0.16
N VAL A 386 28.83 4.75 0.39
CA VAL A 386 27.45 5.12 0.76
C VAL A 386 27.42 6.23 1.81
N GLN A 387 28.28 6.16 2.82
CA GLN A 387 28.44 7.21 3.83
C GLN A 387 28.81 8.56 3.19
N ALA A 388 29.74 8.56 2.23
CA ALA A 388 30.15 9.76 1.50
C ALA A 388 28.99 10.32 0.67
N ILE A 389 28.23 9.47 -0.03
CA ILE A 389 27.01 9.87 -0.76
C ILE A 389 26.05 10.56 0.20
N CYS A 390 25.63 9.88 1.27
CA CYS A 390 24.63 10.40 2.22
C CYS A 390 25.06 11.73 2.84
N SER A 391 26.33 11.86 3.20
CA SER A 391 26.89 13.09 3.78
C SER A 391 26.87 14.28 2.82
N ALA A 392 26.81 14.02 1.50
CA ALA A 392 26.85 15.02 0.46
C ALA A 392 25.48 15.34 -0.18
N VAL A 393 24.37 14.71 0.28
CA VAL A 393 23.02 15.00 -0.25
C VAL A 393 22.48 16.37 0.18
N SER A 394 22.99 16.94 1.27
CA SER A 394 22.50 18.22 1.82
C SER A 394 22.72 19.42 0.89
N PHE A 395 21.62 20.03 0.44
CA PHE A 395 21.65 21.27 -0.35
C PHE A 395 22.37 22.42 0.38
N SER A 396 22.15 22.56 1.70
CA SER A 396 22.76 23.68 2.45
C SER A 396 24.27 23.52 2.60
N GLU A 397 24.77 22.29 2.69
CA GLU A 397 26.21 22.03 2.74
C GLU A 397 26.84 22.13 1.35
N GLU A 398 26.16 21.66 0.31
CA GLU A 398 26.60 21.83 -1.07
C GLU A 398 26.81 23.31 -1.43
N MET A 399 25.88 24.19 -1.04
CA MET A 399 25.97 25.61 -1.35
C MET A 399 27.16 26.31 -0.67
N LYS A 400 27.76 25.69 0.36
CA LYS A 400 29.00 26.20 0.99
C LYS A 400 30.25 25.86 0.16
N ASP A 401 30.25 24.76 -0.58
CA ASP A 401 31.38 24.31 -1.39
C ASP A 401 30.95 23.49 -2.61
N LEU A 402 30.50 24.22 -3.65
CA LEU A 402 30.07 23.63 -4.92
C LEU A 402 31.18 22.87 -5.64
N LYS A 403 32.44 23.27 -5.44
CA LYS A 403 33.58 22.62 -6.11
C LYS A 403 33.79 21.24 -5.52
N LYS A 404 33.84 21.12 -4.19
CA LYS A 404 33.98 19.84 -3.50
C LYS A 404 32.91 18.84 -3.91
N VAL A 405 31.65 19.27 -4.02
CA VAL A 405 30.56 18.38 -4.46
C VAL A 405 30.72 17.95 -5.91
N LYS A 406 31.14 18.85 -6.81
CA LYS A 406 31.43 18.49 -8.21
C LYS A 406 32.57 17.47 -8.31
N ASP A 407 33.65 17.69 -7.58
CA ASP A 407 34.79 16.77 -7.54
C ASP A 407 34.35 15.39 -7.01
N LEU A 408 33.52 15.37 -5.97
CA LEU A 408 32.95 14.13 -5.41
C LEU A 408 32.00 13.41 -6.38
N ILE A 409 31.21 14.13 -7.18
CA ILE A 409 30.37 13.52 -8.23
C ILE A 409 31.22 12.88 -9.33
N VAL A 410 32.40 13.43 -9.62
CA VAL A 410 33.34 12.81 -10.58
C VAL A 410 33.87 11.48 -10.02
N GLU A 411 34.16 11.44 -8.72
CA GLU A 411 34.62 10.22 -8.04
C GLU A 411 33.47 9.20 -7.82
N ILE A 412 32.27 9.68 -7.55
CA ILE A 412 31.07 8.89 -7.21
C ILE A 412 29.87 9.42 -8.01
N PRO A 413 29.69 9.02 -9.29
CA PRO A 413 28.62 9.51 -10.14
C PRO A 413 27.21 9.29 -9.57
N GLU A 414 27.01 8.26 -8.75
CA GLU A 414 25.75 7.93 -8.08
C GLU A 414 25.25 9.06 -7.16
N LEU A 415 26.16 9.88 -6.63
CA LEU A 415 25.80 11.05 -5.83
C LEU A 415 24.92 12.02 -6.62
N ALA A 416 25.17 12.21 -7.92
CA ALA A 416 24.34 13.07 -8.76
C ALA A 416 22.89 12.58 -8.84
N VAL A 417 22.71 11.27 -8.99
CA VAL A 417 21.40 10.62 -9.04
C VAL A 417 20.65 10.79 -7.72
N VAL A 418 21.32 10.50 -6.59
CA VAL A 418 20.70 10.57 -5.26
C VAL A 418 20.35 12.02 -4.88
N GLN A 419 21.24 12.98 -5.18
CA GLN A 419 20.94 14.39 -4.95
C GLN A 419 19.74 14.88 -5.76
N ASP A 420 19.65 14.51 -7.03
CA ASP A 420 18.53 14.88 -7.88
C ASP A 420 17.23 14.24 -7.39
N ALA A 421 17.27 12.97 -6.96
CA ALA A 421 16.13 12.27 -6.40
C ALA A 421 15.58 12.92 -5.12
N ASP A 422 16.47 13.34 -4.20
CA ASP A 422 16.12 14.07 -2.97
C ASP A 422 15.55 15.46 -3.29
N ARG A 423 16.19 16.21 -4.18
CA ARG A 423 15.70 17.52 -4.64
C ARG A 423 14.31 17.43 -5.25
N LEU A 424 14.08 16.41 -6.08
CA LEU A 424 12.77 16.12 -6.66
C LEU A 424 11.73 15.85 -5.56
N ASP A 425 12.09 15.12 -4.50
CA ASP A 425 11.22 14.87 -3.36
C ASP A 425 10.71 16.16 -2.71
N ALA A 426 11.57 17.19 -2.69
CA ALA A 426 11.32 18.51 -2.12
C ALA A 426 10.55 19.51 -3.01
N ILE A 427 10.42 19.28 -4.33
CA ILE A 427 9.74 20.19 -5.27
C ILE A 427 8.42 19.64 -5.83
N GLY A 428 7.54 20.53 -6.30
CA GLY A 428 6.17 20.21 -6.72
C GLY A 428 5.18 20.23 -5.56
N ALA A 429 4.13 19.41 -5.63
CA ALA A 429 3.01 19.42 -4.66
C ALA A 429 3.46 19.20 -3.20
N VAL A 430 4.43 18.32 -2.97
CA VAL A 430 4.99 18.07 -1.63
C VAL A 430 5.76 19.29 -1.12
N GLY A 431 6.53 19.95 -1.99
CA GLY A 431 7.22 21.19 -1.67
C GLY A 431 6.28 22.33 -1.29
N ILE A 432 5.16 22.47 -2.00
CA ILE A 432 4.08 23.40 -1.63
C ILE A 432 3.58 23.04 -0.23
N GLY A 433 3.15 21.79 -0.02
CA GLY A 433 2.65 21.33 1.28
C GLY A 433 3.63 21.60 2.42
N ARG A 434 4.92 21.30 2.23
CA ARG A 434 5.99 21.56 3.22
C ARG A 434 6.17 23.05 3.50
N SER A 435 6.06 23.90 2.49
CA SER A 435 6.17 25.36 2.66
C SER A 435 5.04 25.93 3.53
N PHE A 436 3.82 25.41 3.38
CA PHE A 436 2.68 25.85 4.20
C PHE A 436 2.63 25.20 5.58
N THR A 437 3.11 23.96 5.72
CA THR A 437 3.13 23.25 7.02
C THR A 437 4.31 23.65 7.90
N TYR A 438 5.52 23.79 7.35
CA TYR A 438 6.72 24.11 8.15
C TYR A 438 7.00 25.61 8.20
N ALA A 439 7.14 26.29 7.05
CA ALA A 439 7.44 27.73 7.07
C ALA A 439 6.22 28.56 7.53
N GLY A 440 5.01 28.09 7.21
CA GLY A 440 3.76 28.65 7.72
C GLY A 440 3.60 28.48 9.23
N ALA A 441 3.98 27.35 9.82
CA ALA A 441 3.86 27.14 11.27
C ALA A 441 4.89 27.92 12.11
N HIS A 442 6.09 28.19 11.59
CA HIS A 442 7.11 28.95 12.33
C HIS A 442 6.79 30.46 12.40
N THR A 443 6.05 30.99 11.42
CA THR A 443 5.75 32.42 11.33
C THR A 443 4.27 32.76 11.41
N TRP A 444 3.39 31.76 11.29
CA TRP A 444 1.94 31.87 11.12
C TRP A 444 1.53 32.85 10.00
N ARG A 445 2.41 33.07 9.02
CA ARG A 445 2.22 34.03 7.93
C ARG A 445 2.30 33.35 6.57
N MET A 446 1.18 33.34 5.87
CA MET A 446 1.02 32.77 4.54
C MET A 446 2.04 33.32 3.52
N LYS A 447 2.39 34.61 3.61
CA LYS A 447 3.41 35.26 2.77
C LYS A 447 4.82 34.65 2.93
N ALA A 448 5.17 34.14 4.12
CA ALA A 448 6.45 33.50 4.35
C ALA A 448 6.55 32.14 3.62
N SER A 449 5.42 31.42 3.52
CA SER A 449 5.33 30.18 2.74
C SER A 449 5.53 30.44 1.25
N LEU A 450 4.95 31.51 0.71
CA LEU A 450 5.15 31.90 -0.70
C LEU A 450 6.59 32.29 -0.99
N ASN A 451 7.21 33.09 -0.11
CA ASN A 451 8.62 33.44 -0.23
C ASN A 451 9.52 32.19 -0.20
N THR A 452 9.12 31.14 0.53
CA THR A 452 9.84 29.87 0.56
C THR A 452 9.76 29.17 -0.79
N ILE A 453 8.57 29.13 -1.41
CA ILE A 453 8.41 28.57 -2.75
C ILE A 453 9.30 29.32 -3.75
N GLU A 454 9.21 30.65 -3.77
CA GLU A 454 9.92 31.50 -4.73
C GLU A 454 11.45 31.44 -4.56
N ASN A 455 11.94 31.60 -3.33
CA ASN A 455 13.36 31.75 -3.09
C ASN A 455 14.09 30.43 -2.85
N ARG A 456 13.38 29.35 -2.51
CA ARG A 456 14.01 28.06 -2.20
C ARG A 456 13.61 26.94 -3.12
N LEU A 457 12.35 26.82 -3.54
CA LEU A 457 11.90 25.68 -4.35
C LEU A 457 12.09 25.90 -5.85
N LEU A 458 11.72 27.06 -6.39
CA LEU A 458 11.91 27.34 -7.82
C LEU A 458 13.38 27.25 -8.26
N PRO A 459 14.38 27.72 -7.49
CA PRO A 459 15.76 27.63 -7.93
C PRO A 459 16.33 26.22 -7.98
N VAL A 460 15.71 25.23 -7.33
CA VAL A 460 16.20 23.84 -7.21
C VAL A 460 16.48 23.24 -8.59
N GLU A 461 15.63 23.50 -9.58
CA GLU A 461 15.78 23.02 -10.96
C GLU A 461 17.17 23.34 -11.55
N LYS A 462 17.73 24.52 -11.23
CA LYS A 462 19.03 24.96 -11.73
C LYS A 462 20.20 24.16 -11.16
N TYR A 463 19.96 23.43 -10.09
CA TYR A 463 20.98 22.64 -9.39
C TYR A 463 20.89 21.15 -9.70
N MET A 464 19.96 20.71 -10.57
CA MET A 464 19.88 19.32 -11.02
C MET A 464 21.14 18.92 -11.80
N LYS A 465 21.65 17.72 -11.51
CA LYS A 465 22.95 17.22 -11.98
C LYS A 465 22.82 16.34 -13.22
N THR A 466 21.77 15.54 -13.29
CA THR A 466 21.45 14.60 -14.37
C THR A 466 20.49 15.21 -15.38
N GLY A 467 20.51 14.72 -16.62
CA GLY A 467 19.58 15.13 -17.67
C GLY A 467 18.13 14.79 -17.32
N ILE A 468 17.88 13.54 -16.93
CA ILE A 468 16.56 13.05 -16.52
C ILE A 468 16.07 13.78 -15.27
N GLY A 469 16.95 13.99 -14.28
CA GLY A 469 16.60 14.76 -13.09
C GLY A 469 16.15 16.18 -13.44
N ARG A 470 16.82 16.84 -14.39
CA ARG A 470 16.43 18.18 -14.87
C ARG A 470 15.07 18.19 -15.55
N GLU A 471 14.82 17.25 -16.46
CA GLU A 471 13.52 17.12 -17.14
C GLU A 471 12.37 16.93 -16.12
N MET A 472 12.57 16.02 -15.15
CA MET A 472 11.59 15.79 -14.09
C MET A 472 11.38 17.03 -13.21
N ALA A 473 12.44 17.83 -12.98
CA ALA A 473 12.37 19.05 -12.19
C ALA A 473 11.62 20.15 -12.92
N GLU A 474 11.87 20.35 -14.22
CA GLU A 474 11.16 21.33 -15.07
C GLU A 474 9.63 21.14 -14.99
N GLU A 475 9.16 19.89 -15.11
CA GLU A 475 7.72 19.57 -14.99
C GLU A 475 7.18 19.86 -13.58
N ARG A 476 7.95 19.58 -12.52
CA ARG A 476 7.55 19.89 -11.13
C ARG A 476 7.58 21.39 -10.84
N THR A 477 8.55 22.14 -11.39
CA THR A 477 8.64 23.60 -11.28
C THR A 477 7.47 24.27 -11.97
N LYS A 478 7.06 23.79 -13.15
CA LYS A 478 5.87 24.30 -13.86
C LYS A 478 4.63 24.25 -12.97
N ARG A 479 4.46 23.17 -12.20
CA ARG A 479 3.34 23.03 -11.23
C ARG A 479 3.46 24.03 -10.07
N LEU A 480 4.67 24.32 -9.59
CA LEU A 480 4.90 25.37 -8.59
C LEU A 480 4.52 26.76 -9.12
N GLN A 481 4.88 27.06 -10.38
CA GLN A 481 4.54 28.33 -11.03
C GLN A 481 3.04 28.48 -11.24
N ILE A 482 2.35 27.42 -11.68
CA ILE A 482 0.88 27.40 -11.80
C ILE A 482 0.23 27.70 -10.45
N PHE A 483 0.70 27.06 -9.38
CA PHE A 483 0.20 27.32 -8.03
C PHE A 483 0.43 28.77 -7.59
N GLN A 484 1.61 29.34 -7.85
CA GLN A 484 1.90 30.73 -7.52
C GLN A 484 1.02 31.71 -8.28
N GLN A 485 0.77 31.44 -9.57
CA GLN A 485 -0.12 32.26 -10.38
C GLN A 485 -1.55 32.22 -9.84
N TRP A 486 -2.10 31.02 -9.63
CA TRP A 486 -3.43 30.84 -9.04
C TRP A 486 -3.54 31.57 -7.70
N TRP A 487 -2.53 31.44 -6.84
CA TRP A 487 -2.52 32.11 -5.55
C TRP A 487 -2.51 33.65 -5.67
N ALA A 488 -1.74 34.19 -6.60
CA ALA A 488 -1.69 35.63 -6.84
C ALA A 488 -3.05 36.17 -7.31
N GLU A 489 -3.76 35.41 -8.15
CA GLU A 489 -5.12 35.72 -8.58
C GLU A 489 -6.10 35.71 -7.40
N GLU A 490 -6.10 34.67 -6.56
CA GLU A 490 -6.99 34.55 -5.39
C GLU A 490 -6.81 35.68 -4.35
N VAL A 491 -5.57 36.13 -4.11
CA VAL A 491 -5.30 37.21 -3.13
C VAL A 491 -5.53 38.61 -3.72
N SER A 492 -5.68 38.73 -5.03
CA SER A 492 -5.98 39.99 -5.71
C SER A 492 -7.48 40.32 -5.78
N LEU A 493 -8.33 39.32 -5.53
CA LEU A 493 -9.79 39.42 -5.39
C LEU A 493 -10.17 39.83 -3.95
#